data_AF-A0A9E7FR51-F1
#
_entry.id   AF-A0A9E7FR51-F1
#
_cell.length_a   1.000
_cell.length_b   1.000
_cell.length_c   1.000
_cell.angle_alpha   90.00
_cell.angle_beta   90.00
_cell.angle_gamma   90.00
#
_symmetry.space_group_name_H-M   'P 1'
#
loop_
_entity.id
_entity.type
_entity.pdbx_description
1 polymer ?
#
loop_
_entity_poly.entity_id
_entity_poly.type
_entity_poly.pdbx_seq_one_letter_code
_entity_poly.pdbx_strand_id
1 'polypeptide(L)' 'MKFMLTALKIFYMLDPNLQPIPVPTENDTDEVKAERKKRNEDEVMCRGHILNALSDQLYDLYTVEPSAKVIWNVLEFKY' A
#
# COMPACT_ATOMS: atom_id res chain seq x y z
N MET A 1 1.50 13.78 -3.92
CA MET A 1 0.89 12.46 -3.63
C MET A 1 0.46 12.28 -2.17
N LYS A 2 1.33 12.59 -1.18
CA LYS A 2 0.99 12.49 0.26
C LYS A 2 -0.40 13.04 0.63
N PHE A 3 -0.72 14.25 0.18
CA PHE A 3 -2.05 14.88 0.42
C PHE A 3 -3.23 14.01 -0.03
N MET A 4 -3.18 13.47 -1.25
CA MET A 4 -4.26 12.64 -1.81
C MET A 4 -4.41 11.33 -1.03
N LEU A 5 -3.30 10.65 -0.72
CA LEU A 5 -3.32 9.40 0.05
C LEU A 5 -3.83 9.62 1.49
N THR A 6 -3.53 10.77 2.09
CA THR A 6 -4.05 11.13 3.41
C THR A 6 -5.54 11.43 3.36
N ALA A 7 -6.01 12.16 2.33
CA ALA A 7 -7.43 12.43 2.14
C ALA A 7 -8.26 11.14 1.94
N LEU A 8 -7.67 10.14 1.27
CA LEU A 8 -8.24 8.81 1.09
C LEU A 8 -8.08 7.91 2.34
N LYS A 9 -7.40 8.37 3.39
CA LYS A 9 -7.10 7.63 4.62
C LYS A 9 -6.30 6.34 4.41
N ILE A 10 -5.50 6.25 3.35
CA ILE A 10 -4.65 5.09 3.02
C ILE A 10 -3.16 5.38 3.17
N PHE A 11 -2.78 6.62 3.50
CA PHE A 11 -1.37 7.00 3.68
C PHE A 11 -0.65 6.19 4.77
N TYR A 12 -1.39 5.69 5.77
CA TYR A 12 -0.84 4.84 6.83
C TYR A 12 -0.21 3.55 6.32
N MET A 13 -0.57 3.07 5.11
CA MET A 13 0.06 1.91 4.47
C MET A 13 1.56 2.08 4.22
N LEU A 14 2.01 3.32 4.13
CA LEU A 14 3.40 3.67 3.86
C LEU A 14 4.21 3.83 5.15
N ASP A 15 3.59 3.71 6.33
CA ASP A 15 4.28 3.87 7.61
C ASP A 15 5.37 2.79 7.78
N PRO A 16 6.64 3.18 8.07
CA PRO A 16 7.71 2.24 8.36
C PRO A 16 7.36 1.26 9.50
N ASN A 17 6.59 1.71 10.49
CA ASN A 17 6.22 0.95 11.69
C ASN A 17 4.93 0.15 11.56
N LEU A 18 4.28 0.18 10.38
CA LEU A 18 3.05 -0.57 10.17
C LEU A 18 3.31 -2.07 10.34
N GLN A 19 2.52 -2.71 11.20
CA GLN A 19 2.61 -4.15 11.38
C GLN A 19 2.20 -4.89 10.09
N PRO A 20 2.82 -6.03 9.76
CA PRO A 20 2.42 -6.85 8.63
C PRO A 20 0.93 -7.23 8.66
N ILE A 21 0.38 -7.58 7.51
CA ILE A 21 -0.99 -8.10 7.44
C ILE A 21 -0.98 -9.46 8.17
N PRO A 22 -1.82 -9.67 9.20
CA PRO A 22 -1.83 -10.91 9.95
C PRO A 22 -2.10 -12.10 9.01
N VAL A 23 -1.36 -13.20 9.15
CA VAL A 23 -1.60 -14.42 8.36
C VAL A 23 -2.95 -15.02 8.77
N PRO A 24 -3.77 -15.52 7.82
CA PRO A 24 -5.02 -16.21 8.14
C PRO A 24 -4.82 -17.40 9.08
N THR A 25 -5.58 -17.42 10.17
CA THR A 25 -5.65 -18.56 11.10
C THR A 25 -7.10 -19.00 11.32
N GLU A 26 -7.30 -20.28 11.64
CA GLU A 26 -8.65 -20.84 11.86
C GLU A 26 -9.39 -20.19 13.05
N ASN A 27 -8.63 -19.63 14.00
CA ASN A 27 -9.15 -18.96 15.20
C ASN A 27 -9.34 -17.45 15.03
N ASP A 28 -9.18 -16.91 13.82
CA ASP A 28 -9.38 -15.48 13.57
C ASP A 28 -10.84 -15.09 13.85
N THR A 29 -11.02 -14.07 14.68
CA THR A 29 -12.33 -13.45 14.88
C THR A 29 -12.77 -12.71 13.60
N ASP A 30 -14.06 -12.43 13.48
CA ASP A 30 -14.60 -11.75 12.30
C ASP A 30 -14.03 -10.33 12.16
N GLU A 31 -13.68 -9.67 13.26
CA GLU A 31 -13.00 -8.38 13.26
C GLU A 31 -11.61 -8.47 12.63
N VAL A 32 -10.83 -9.50 12.96
CA VAL A 32 -9.49 -9.72 12.39
C VAL A 32 -9.57 -9.98 10.89
N LYS A 33 -10.56 -10.77 10.45
CA LYS A 33 -10.81 -11.04 9.02
C LYS A 33 -11.21 -9.76 8.28
N ALA A 34 -12.09 -8.95 8.86
CA ALA A 34 -12.54 -7.69 8.27
C ALA A 34 -11.39 -6.69 8.15
N GLU A 35 -10.58 -6.54 9.20
CA GLU A 35 -9.40 -5.66 9.19
C GLU A 35 -8.36 -6.11 8.17
N ARG A 36 -8.08 -7.43 8.09
CA ARG A 36 -7.22 -8.00 7.05
C ARG A 36 -7.72 -7.66 5.65
N LYS A 37 -9.02 -7.86 5.40
CA LYS A 37 -9.64 -7.57 4.09
C LYS A 37 -9.48 -6.10 3.73
N LYS A 38 -9.83 -5.20 4.65
CA LYS A 38 -9.67 -3.75 4.46
C LYS A 38 -8.23 -3.38 4.16
N ARG A 39 -7.27 -3.95 4.90
CA ARG A 39 -5.85 -3.67 4.66
C ARG A 39 -5.36 -4.17 3.31
N ASN A 40 -5.85 -5.31 2.82
CA ASN A 40 -5.53 -5.77 1.46
C ASN A 40 -6.10 -4.81 0.40
N GLU A 41 -7.33 -4.33 0.59
CA GLU A 41 -7.96 -3.37 -0.33
C GLU A 41 -7.23 -2.02 -0.33
N ASP A 42 -6.86 -1.52 0.85
CA ASP A 42 -6.10 -0.28 1.01
C ASP A 42 -4.70 -0.39 0.38
N GLU A 43 -4.01 -1.54 0.46
CA GLU A 43 -2.72 -1.77 -0.20
C GLU A 43 -2.85 -1.66 -1.72
N VAL A 44 -3.87 -2.32 -2.30
CA VAL A 44 -4.14 -2.26 -3.76
C VAL A 44 -4.47 -0.85 -4.20
N MET A 45 -5.32 -0.13 -3.44
CA MET A 45 -5.67 1.25 -3.72
C MET A 45 -4.45 2.17 -3.63
N CYS A 46 -3.66 2.05 -2.55
CA CYS A 46 -2.46 2.86 -2.33
C CYS A 46 -1.46 2.66 -3.47
N ARG A 47 -1.16 1.41 -3.81
CA ARG A 47 -0.30 1.05 -4.94
C ARG A 47 -0.80 1.61 -6.25
N GLY A 48 -2.09 1.45 -6.54
CA GLY A 48 -2.71 1.97 -7.77
C GLY A 48 -2.56 3.48 -7.91
N HIS A 49 -2.80 4.24 -6.83
CA HIS A 49 -2.61 5.69 -6.84
C HIS A 49 -1.15 6.11 -6.99
N ILE A 50 -0.21 5.37 -6.39
CA ILE A 50 1.21 5.63 -6.57
C ILE A 50 1.60 5.43 -8.03
N LEU A 51 1.28 4.26 -8.60
CA LEU A 51 1.60 3.92 -9.99
C LEU A 51 0.97 4.90 -10.98
N ASN A 52 -0.29 5.29 -10.78
CA ASN A 52 -1.00 6.19 -11.69
C ASN A 52 -0.43 7.61 -11.74
N ALA A 53 0.43 8.00 -10.79
CA ALA A 53 1.11 9.29 -10.82
C ALA A 53 2.52 9.22 -11.42
N LEU A 54 2.99 8.03 -11.78
CA LEU A 54 4.29 7.83 -12.41
C LEU A 54 4.21 8.13 -13.90
N SER A 55 5.37 8.48 -14.49
CA SER A 55 5.51 8.44 -15.95
C SER A 55 5.51 6.99 -16.43
N ASP A 56 5.19 6.79 -17.72
CA ASP A 56 5.11 5.45 -18.33
C ASP A 56 6.36 4.59 -18.07
N GLN A 57 7.56 5.16 -18.21
CA GLN A 57 8.81 4.44 -17.96
C GLN A 57 8.94 3.94 -16.50
N LEU A 58 8.52 4.76 -15.53
CA LEU A 58 8.55 4.38 -14.12
C LEU A 58 7.41 3.43 -13.77
N TYR A 59 6.24 3.60 -14.40
CA TYR A 59 5.13 2.67 -14.26
C TYR A 59 5.54 1.26 -14.67
N ASP A 60 6.11 1.10 -15.87
CA ASP A 60 6.57 -0.20 -16.39
C ASP A 60 7.63 -0.84 -15.48
N LEU A 61 8.52 -0.02 -14.91
CA LEU A 61 9.56 -0.50 -14.00
C LEU A 61 8.98 -1.02 -12.67
N TYR A 62 7.97 -0.36 -12.11
CA TYR A 62 7.45 -0.68 -10.77
C TYR A 62 6.15 -1.48 -10.78
N THR A 63 5.52 -1.73 -11.92
CA THR A 63 4.28 -2.52 -12.01
C THR A 63 4.45 -3.98 -11.57
N VAL A 64 5.69 -4.48 -11.49
CA VAL A 64 6.00 -5.82 -10.97
C VAL A 64 6.13 -5.87 -9.45
N GLU A 65 6.35 -4.72 -8.79
CA GLU A 65 6.50 -4.64 -7.34
C GLU A 65 5.10 -4.68 -6.69
N PRO A 66 4.76 -5.69 -5.88
CA PRO A 66 3.45 -5.78 -5.25
C PRO A 66 3.26 -4.81 -4.08
N SER A 67 4.33 -4.30 -3.46
CA SER A 67 4.22 -3.45 -2.26
C SER A 67 4.20 -1.95 -2.60
N ALA A 68 3.11 -1.27 -2.23
CA ALA A 68 2.99 0.18 -2.29
C ALA A 68 4.13 0.87 -1.54
N LYS A 69 4.48 0.34 -0.36
CA LYS A 69 5.53 0.86 0.51
C LYS A 69 6.92 0.77 -0.11
N VAL A 70 7.25 -0.33 -0.79
CA VAL A 70 8.54 -0.47 -1.47
C VAL A 70 8.66 0.55 -2.59
N ILE A 71 7.65 0.67 -3.44
CA ILE A 71 7.62 1.67 -4.53
C ILE A 71 7.77 3.07 -3.94
N TRP A 72 7.00 3.40 -2.91
CA TRP A 72 7.04 4.70 -2.24
C TRP A 72 8.42 5.03 -1.68
N ASN A 73 9.03 4.12 -0.93
CA ASN A 73 10.33 4.33 -0.31
C ASN A 73 11.44 4.56 -1.35
N VAL A 74 11.40 3.81 -2.45
CA VAL A 74 12.38 4.01 -3.54
C VAL A 74 12.18 5.38 -4.18
N LEU A 75 10.95 5.79 -4.42
CA LEU A 75 10.64 7.10 -4.99
C LEU A 75 11.06 8.24 -4.07
N GLU A 76 10.73 8.17 -2.78
CA GLU A 76 11.04 9.22 -1.78
C GLU A 76 12.54 9.33 -1.47
N PHE A 77 13.29 8.22 -1.56
CA PHE A 77 14.73 8.25 -1.32
C PHE A 77 15.52 8.70 -2.57
N LYS A 78 15.02 8.39 -3.77
CA LYS A 78 15.74 8.63 -5.03
C LYS A 78 15.43 9.99 -5.67
N TYR A 79 14.27 10.59 -5.36
CA TYR A 79 13.76 11.82 -5.97
C TYR A 79 13.18 12.77 -4.92
#